data_AF-A0A226NMD5-F1
#
_entry.id   AF-A0A226NMD5-F1
#
_cell.length_a   1.000
_cell.length_b   1.000
_cell.length_c   1.000
_cell.angle_alpha   90.00
_cell.angle_beta   90.00
_cell.angle_gamma   90.00
#
_symmetry.space_group_name_H-M   'P 1'
#
loop_
_entity.id
_entity.type
_entity.pdbx_description
1 polymer ?
#
loop_
_entity_poly.entity_id
_entity_poly.type
_entity_poly.pdbx_seq_one_letter_code
_entity_poly.pdbx_strand_id
1 'polypeptide(L)'
;MSTIETAKLEDHMEGQNNDTANGYTRPALSVSEENKNGNNKPKGLSNGLRKTAKKYPDYIQIAMPAESRNKFPLEWWKTGIAFVYALFNLILTTVMITVVHERVPPKERSPPLPDKFFDYIDRVKWAFSVSEINGMILVGLWMFQWLFLRYKSIVGRRFFFIIGTLYLYRCITMYVTTLPVPGMHFQCAPKLNGDSQAKVQRILRLISGGGLSITGSHILCGDFLFSGHTVVLTLIYLFIKEYSPRHFWWYHLICWLMSAAGIICILVAHEHYTVDVIIAYYITTRLFWWYHSMANEKVSGKYV
;
A
#
# COMPACT_ATOMS: atom_id res chain seq x y z
N MET A 1 -14.06 17.52 -2.67
CA MET A 1 -14.96 18.44 -1.93
C MET A 1 -16.34 17.80 -1.94
N SER A 2 -17.03 17.84 -0.79
CA SER A 2 -18.47 17.57 -0.53
C SER A 2 -19.09 16.18 -0.83
N THR A 3 -18.82 15.17 0.01
CA THR A 3 -19.77 14.03 0.17
C THR A 3 -19.80 13.42 1.57
N ILE A 4 -18.94 13.88 2.49
CA ILE A 4 -18.80 13.31 3.84
C ILE A 4 -19.61 14.11 4.89
N GLU A 5 -20.14 15.28 4.53
CA GLU A 5 -20.79 16.19 5.47
C GLU A 5 -22.32 16.00 5.58
N THR A 6 -22.95 15.31 4.62
CA THR A 6 -24.41 15.11 4.59
C THR A 6 -24.89 13.95 5.47
N ALA A 7 -24.09 12.90 5.64
CA ALA A 7 -24.49 11.72 6.42
C ALA A 7 -24.52 11.96 7.95
N LYS A 8 -23.99 13.10 8.43
CA LYS A 8 -23.92 13.41 9.87
C LYS A 8 -25.05 14.31 10.36
N LEU A 9 -25.90 14.81 9.45
CA LEU A 9 -27.01 15.71 9.77
C LEU A 9 -28.37 14.99 9.85
N GLU A 10 -28.55 13.88 9.13
CA GLU A 10 -29.81 13.12 9.16
C GLU A 10 -30.00 12.33 10.47
N ASP A 11 -28.91 11.79 11.05
CA ASP A 11 -28.97 11.02 12.30
C ASP A 11 -29.30 11.86 13.56
N HIS A 12 -29.24 13.19 13.47
CA HIS A 12 -29.51 14.09 14.60
C HIS A 12 -30.94 14.68 14.60
N MET A 13 -31.80 14.32 13.65
CA MET A 13 -33.19 14.81 13.57
C MET A 13 -34.27 13.76 13.89
N GLU A 14 -33.96 12.47 14.00
CA GLU A 14 -34.97 11.42 14.29
C GLU A 14 -35.17 11.10 15.79
N GLY A 15 -34.45 11.75 16.70
CA GLY A 15 -34.46 11.42 18.13
C GLY A 15 -35.46 12.18 19.02
N GLN A 16 -36.31 13.06 18.47
CA GLN A 16 -37.12 13.96 19.30
C GLN A 16 -38.53 14.16 18.75
N ASN A 17 -39.37 13.13 18.82
CA ASN A 17 -40.83 13.26 18.88
C ASN A 17 -41.47 11.93 19.30
N ASN A 18 -41.92 11.87 20.55
CA ASN A 18 -43.15 11.23 21.04
C ASN A 18 -43.01 10.97 22.54
N ASP A 19 -43.68 11.78 23.36
CA ASP A 19 -44.78 11.29 24.19
C ASP A 19 -45.30 12.40 25.11
N THR A 20 -46.61 12.64 25.01
CA THR A 20 -47.41 13.54 25.83
C THR A 20 -48.20 12.68 26.80
N ALA A 21 -48.19 12.98 28.11
CA ALA A 21 -49.38 12.90 28.99
C ALA A 21 -49.08 13.23 30.46
N ASN A 22 -49.83 14.22 30.96
CA ASN A 22 -50.46 14.34 32.28
C ASN A 22 -49.64 14.55 33.57
N GLY A 23 -50.07 15.57 34.34
CA GLY A 23 -49.88 15.62 35.80
C GLY A 23 -49.77 17.03 36.39
N TYR A 24 -50.90 17.62 36.79
CA TYR A 24 -50.99 18.85 37.61
C TYR A 24 -50.19 18.76 38.92
N THR A 25 -49.51 19.84 39.32
CA THR A 25 -49.69 20.56 40.62
C THR A 25 -48.75 21.79 40.73
N ARG A 26 -49.33 22.99 40.91
CA ARG A 26 -48.78 24.10 41.74
C ARG A 26 -49.17 23.81 43.21
N PRO A 27 -48.58 24.40 44.28
CA PRO A 27 -48.06 25.78 44.44
C PRO A 27 -46.68 25.77 45.18
N ALA A 28 -46.03 26.81 45.72
CA ALA A 28 -46.40 28.13 46.22
C ALA A 28 -45.12 29.01 46.32
N LEU A 29 -45.34 30.34 46.37
CA LEU A 29 -44.37 31.31 46.88
C LEU A 29 -44.11 31.08 48.37
N SER A 30 -42.88 31.34 48.83
CA SER A 30 -42.62 31.87 50.17
C SER A 30 -41.42 32.84 50.13
N VAL A 31 -41.74 34.09 50.44
CA VAL A 31 -40.84 35.19 50.83
C VAL A 31 -40.33 34.94 52.26
N SER A 32 -39.09 35.37 52.56
CA SER A 32 -38.59 35.90 53.86
C SER A 32 -37.09 36.22 53.70
N GLU A 33 -36.70 37.50 53.68
CA GLU A 33 -36.24 38.33 54.83
C GLU A 33 -34.87 37.90 55.38
N GLU A 34 -33.80 38.65 55.06
CA GLU A 34 -33.25 39.80 55.82
C GLU A 34 -32.26 39.34 56.93
N ASN A 35 -30.96 39.65 56.77
CA ASN A 35 -30.18 40.15 57.92
C ASN A 35 -28.90 40.92 57.54
N LYS A 36 -28.61 41.89 58.41
CA LYS A 36 -27.77 43.09 58.27
C LYS A 36 -26.33 42.96 58.78
N ASN A 37 -25.57 44.04 58.50
CA ASN A 37 -24.38 44.64 59.17
C ASN A 37 -23.03 44.45 58.47
N GLY A 38 -22.19 45.49 58.27
CA GLY A 38 -22.28 46.92 58.59
C GLY A 38 -20.90 47.62 58.40
N ASN A 39 -20.93 48.93 58.08
CA ASN A 39 -19.88 49.97 58.21
C ASN A 39 -18.56 49.82 57.40
N ASN A 40 -17.90 50.84 56.79
CA ASN A 40 -17.96 52.32 56.86
C ASN A 40 -17.23 52.96 55.64
N LYS A 41 -17.86 53.94 54.94
CA LYS A 41 -17.40 55.26 54.39
C LYS A 41 -16.02 55.45 53.65
N PRO A 42 -15.78 56.57 52.89
CA PRO A 42 -16.55 57.22 51.80
C PRO A 42 -15.67 57.70 50.59
N LYS A 43 -16.35 58.26 49.55
CA LYS A 43 -15.98 59.41 48.66
C LYS A 43 -15.95 59.10 47.15
N GLY A 44 -16.64 59.95 46.37
CA GLY A 44 -16.12 60.42 45.08
C GLY A 44 -16.88 60.07 43.79
N LEU A 45 -18.05 60.68 43.62
CA LEU A 45 -18.75 61.12 42.40
C LEU A 45 -18.27 60.72 40.97
N SER A 46 -19.29 60.34 40.17
CA SER A 46 -19.61 60.78 38.79
C SER A 46 -19.34 59.86 37.58
N ASN A 47 -20.44 59.68 36.84
CA ASN A 47 -20.59 59.59 35.39
C ASN A 47 -20.25 58.27 34.67
N GLY A 48 -21.28 57.42 34.64
CA GLY A 48 -21.91 56.86 33.44
C GLY A 48 -21.04 56.59 32.20
N LEU A 49 -20.88 55.30 31.90
CA LEU A 49 -21.31 54.76 30.60
C LEU A 49 -21.41 53.22 30.71
N ARG A 50 -22.63 52.70 30.51
CA ARG A 50 -22.88 51.27 30.30
C ARG A 50 -22.02 50.78 29.13
N LYS A 51 -21.02 49.94 29.42
CA LYS A 51 -20.52 48.95 28.46
C LYS A 51 -20.83 47.57 29.02
N THR A 52 -21.88 47.00 28.46
CA THR A 52 -22.30 45.60 28.60
C THR A 52 -21.13 44.69 28.20
N ALA A 53 -20.31 44.29 29.17
CA ALA A 53 -19.36 43.20 28.98
C ALA A 53 -20.17 41.90 28.93
N LYS A 54 -20.44 41.45 27.71
CA LYS A 54 -21.05 40.16 27.42
C LYS A 54 -20.13 39.08 27.99
N LYS A 55 -20.44 38.59 29.19
CA LYS A 55 -19.76 37.45 29.83
C LYS A 55 -20.15 36.22 29.01
N TYR A 56 -19.27 35.78 28.12
CA TYR A 56 -19.44 34.51 27.41
C TYR A 56 -19.49 33.39 28.46
N PRO A 57 -20.42 32.43 28.34
CA PRO A 57 -20.51 31.34 29.31
C PRO A 57 -19.24 30.50 29.22
N ASP A 58 -18.71 30.15 30.40
CA ASP A 58 -17.57 29.27 30.58
C ASP A 58 -17.77 28.01 29.73
N TYR A 59 -16.84 27.79 28.80
CA TYR A 59 -16.80 26.56 28.05
C TYR A 59 -16.52 25.42 29.04
N ILE A 60 -17.42 24.45 29.09
CA ILE A 60 -17.15 23.19 29.79
C ILE A 60 -16.06 22.51 28.96
N GLN A 61 -14.81 22.57 29.43
CA GLN A 61 -13.74 21.73 28.93
C GLN A 61 -14.11 20.28 29.28
N ILE A 62 -14.81 19.60 28.37
CA ILE A 62 -14.86 18.15 28.37
C ILE A 62 -13.44 17.72 28.03
N ALA A 63 -12.65 17.41 29.06
CA ALA A 63 -11.39 16.74 28.88
C ALA A 63 -11.68 15.41 28.21
N MET A 64 -11.57 15.37 26.88
CA MET A 64 -11.49 14.10 26.18
C MET A 64 -10.33 13.36 26.82
N PRO A 65 -10.53 12.13 27.33
CA PRO A 65 -9.41 11.34 27.82
C PRO A 65 -8.43 11.30 26.66
N ALA A 66 -7.19 11.75 26.91
CA ALA A 66 -6.15 11.72 25.91
C ALA A 66 -6.08 10.28 25.41
N GLU A 67 -6.65 10.02 24.22
CA GLU A 67 -6.60 8.68 23.62
C GLU A 67 -5.14 8.26 23.68
N SER A 68 -4.88 7.14 24.36
CA SER A 68 -3.54 6.64 24.55
C SER A 68 -2.84 6.66 23.20
N ARG A 69 -1.78 7.49 23.09
CA ARG A 69 -1.06 7.79 21.84
C ARG A 69 -0.40 6.56 21.17
N ASN A 70 -0.69 5.35 21.67
CA ASN A 70 -0.21 4.06 21.20
C ASN A 70 -1.38 3.06 21.11
N LYS A 71 -2.36 3.33 20.24
CA LYS A 71 -3.53 2.45 20.01
C LYS A 71 -3.18 1.09 19.38
N PHE A 72 -1.95 0.91 18.89
CA PHE A 72 -1.50 -0.34 18.26
C PHE A 72 -0.10 -0.76 18.73
N PRO A 73 0.07 -1.88 19.45
CA PRO A 73 1.39 -2.37 19.84
C PRO A 73 2.20 -2.79 18.62
N LEU A 74 3.52 -2.55 18.64
CA LEU A 74 4.43 -3.03 17.60
C LEU A 74 4.66 -4.55 17.75
N GLU A 75 3.80 -5.34 17.12
CA GLU A 75 3.88 -6.80 17.12
C GLU A 75 4.90 -7.31 16.09
N TRP A 76 6.20 -7.06 16.30
CA TRP A 76 7.27 -7.46 15.38
C TRP A 76 7.30 -8.96 15.07
N TRP A 77 6.85 -9.81 16.00
CA TRP A 77 6.73 -11.25 15.76
C TRP A 77 5.81 -11.58 14.58
N LYS A 78 4.65 -10.91 14.47
CA LYS A 78 3.72 -11.12 13.35
C LYS A 78 4.31 -10.64 12.03
N THR A 79 5.13 -9.61 12.07
CA THR A 79 5.89 -9.12 10.91
C THR A 79 6.97 -10.11 10.51
N GLY A 80 7.63 -10.75 11.48
CA GLY A 80 8.58 -11.85 11.25
C GLY A 80 7.93 -13.03 10.52
N ILE A 81 6.72 -13.45 10.94
CA ILE A 81 5.97 -14.52 10.25
C ILE A 81 5.67 -14.14 8.79
N ALA A 82 5.16 -12.91 8.56
CA ALA A 82 4.86 -12.44 7.20
C ALA A 82 6.13 -12.34 6.34
N PHE A 83 7.26 -11.95 6.94
CA PHE A 83 8.55 -11.92 6.27
C PHE A 83 9.03 -13.31 5.88
N VAL A 84 8.93 -14.31 6.79
CA VAL A 84 9.27 -15.70 6.47
C VAL A 84 8.38 -16.25 5.35
N TYR A 85 7.08 -15.93 5.37
CA TYR A 85 6.18 -16.26 4.26
C TYR A 85 6.64 -15.63 2.94
N ALA A 86 6.97 -14.34 2.92
CA ALA A 86 7.47 -13.67 1.72
C ALA A 86 8.77 -14.30 1.21
N LEU A 87 9.71 -14.56 2.11
CA LEU A 87 11.00 -15.18 1.80
C LEU A 87 10.83 -16.59 1.23
N PHE A 88 9.94 -17.39 1.83
CA PHE A 88 9.61 -18.72 1.31
C PHE A 88 9.07 -18.66 -0.12
N ASN A 89 8.14 -17.74 -0.41
CA ASN A 89 7.59 -17.58 -1.76
C ASN A 89 8.62 -17.05 -2.76
N LEU A 90 9.56 -16.20 -2.34
CA LEU A 90 10.67 -15.75 -3.17
C LEU A 90 11.61 -16.91 -3.53
N ILE A 91 11.97 -17.75 -2.55
CA ILE A 91 12.77 -18.97 -2.79
C ILE A 91 12.00 -19.95 -3.68
N LEU A 92 10.71 -20.13 -3.45
CA LEU A 92 9.87 -20.97 -4.29
C LEU A 92 9.85 -20.45 -5.74
N THR A 93 9.81 -19.14 -5.93
CA THR A 93 9.86 -18.52 -7.26
C THR A 93 11.16 -18.83 -7.98
N THR A 94 12.31 -18.73 -7.30
CA THR A 94 13.61 -19.05 -7.93
C THR A 94 13.68 -20.52 -8.33
N VAL A 95 13.17 -21.42 -7.49
CA VAL A 95 13.03 -22.85 -7.83
C VAL A 95 12.11 -23.03 -9.05
N MET A 96 10.94 -22.41 -9.07
CA MET A 96 9.99 -22.54 -10.18
C MET A 96 10.55 -22.01 -11.50
N ILE A 97 11.31 -20.91 -11.50
CA ILE A 97 12.00 -20.42 -12.69
C ILE A 97 12.96 -21.50 -13.23
N THR A 98 13.70 -22.20 -12.36
CA THR A 98 14.57 -23.30 -12.82
C THR A 98 13.80 -24.49 -13.37
N VAL A 99 12.67 -24.84 -12.78
CA VAL A 99 11.81 -25.94 -13.26
C VAL A 99 11.23 -25.60 -14.63
N VAL A 100 10.72 -24.38 -14.79
CA VAL A 100 10.15 -23.92 -16.06
C VAL A 100 11.23 -23.82 -17.13
N HIS A 101 12.44 -23.38 -16.78
CA HIS A 101 13.57 -23.34 -17.70
C HIS A 101 13.90 -24.70 -18.33
N GLU A 102 13.85 -25.77 -17.54
CA GLU A 102 14.05 -27.13 -18.06
C GLU A 102 12.89 -27.56 -18.98
N ARG A 103 11.66 -27.14 -18.68
CA ARG A 103 10.44 -27.47 -19.46
C ARG A 103 10.31 -26.70 -20.77
N VAL A 104 10.79 -25.45 -20.82
CA VAL A 104 10.63 -24.57 -21.99
C VAL A 104 11.26 -25.24 -23.22
N PRO A 105 10.51 -25.41 -24.32
CA PRO A 105 11.04 -26.02 -25.54
C PRO A 105 12.12 -25.12 -26.16
N PRO A 106 13.07 -25.71 -26.91
CA PRO A 106 14.06 -24.94 -27.66
C PRO A 106 13.38 -24.04 -28.70
N LYS A 107 13.97 -22.87 -28.97
CA LYS A 107 13.37 -21.81 -29.80
C LYS A 107 13.10 -22.25 -31.23
N GLU A 108 13.91 -23.18 -31.73
CA GLU A 108 13.80 -23.78 -33.07
C GLU A 108 12.50 -24.57 -33.21
N ARG A 109 11.96 -25.11 -32.10
CA ARG A 109 10.71 -25.88 -32.08
C ARG A 109 9.49 -25.01 -31.79
N SER A 110 9.66 -23.88 -31.11
CA SER A 110 8.57 -23.02 -30.67
C SER A 110 8.98 -21.55 -30.81
N PRO A 111 8.67 -20.90 -31.95
CA PRO A 111 8.98 -19.50 -32.16
C PRO A 111 8.20 -18.59 -31.19
N PRO A 112 8.65 -17.33 -31.01
CA PRO A 112 7.93 -16.35 -30.19
C PRO A 112 6.48 -16.18 -30.63
N LEU A 113 5.57 -15.98 -29.67
CA LEU A 113 4.19 -15.67 -30.01
C LEU A 113 4.08 -14.27 -30.64
N PRO A 114 3.17 -14.06 -31.59
CA PRO A 114 2.89 -12.73 -32.12
C PRO A 114 2.34 -11.85 -30.99
N ASP A 115 3.01 -10.74 -30.72
CA ASP A 115 2.56 -9.72 -29.78
C ASP A 115 2.38 -8.41 -30.53
N LYS A 116 1.18 -7.83 -30.44
CA LYS A 116 0.82 -6.66 -31.22
C LYS A 116 1.71 -5.46 -30.93
N PHE A 117 2.25 -5.35 -29.71
CA PHE A 117 3.18 -4.27 -29.36
C PHE A 117 4.52 -4.41 -30.07
N PHE A 118 5.03 -5.64 -30.21
CA PHE A 118 6.32 -5.92 -30.87
C PHE A 118 6.27 -5.68 -32.38
N ASP A 119 5.08 -5.69 -32.99
CA ASP A 119 4.90 -5.34 -34.40
C ASP A 119 5.09 -3.83 -34.66
N TYR A 120 4.85 -2.99 -33.65
CA TYR A 120 4.89 -1.52 -33.80
C TYR A 120 6.19 -0.89 -33.33
N ILE A 121 6.86 -1.51 -32.36
CA ILE A 121 8.04 -0.95 -31.71
C ILE A 121 9.18 -1.95 -31.86
N ASP A 122 10.32 -1.46 -32.33
CA ASP A 122 11.54 -2.25 -32.40
C ASP A 122 12.22 -2.34 -31.04
N ARG A 123 12.91 -3.47 -30.82
CA ARG A 123 13.60 -3.74 -29.57
C ARG A 123 14.70 -2.72 -29.27
N VAL A 124 14.65 -2.12 -28.08
CA VAL A 124 15.74 -1.29 -27.55
C VAL A 124 16.47 -2.00 -26.41
N LYS A 125 17.74 -2.37 -26.65
CA LYS A 125 18.54 -3.21 -25.73
C LYS A 125 18.80 -2.56 -24.37
N TRP A 126 19.02 -1.25 -24.33
CA TRP A 126 19.33 -0.53 -23.09
C TRP A 126 18.08 -0.24 -22.23
N ALA A 127 16.88 -0.37 -22.80
CA ALA A 127 15.64 -0.04 -22.10
C ALA A 127 15.44 -0.92 -20.87
N PHE A 128 15.79 -2.20 -20.93
CA PHE A 128 15.63 -3.09 -19.79
C PHE A 128 16.50 -2.68 -18.60
N SER A 129 17.77 -2.34 -18.84
CA SER A 129 18.67 -1.86 -17.80
C SER A 129 18.14 -0.57 -17.15
N VAL A 130 17.52 0.32 -17.93
CA VAL A 130 16.88 1.53 -17.38
C VAL A 130 15.68 1.18 -16.50
N SER A 131 14.87 0.18 -16.88
CA SER A 131 13.79 -0.31 -16.02
C SER A 131 14.32 -0.86 -14.68
N GLU A 132 15.40 -1.64 -14.70
CA GLU A 132 16.00 -2.19 -13.48
C GLU A 132 16.56 -1.09 -12.58
N ILE A 133 17.23 -0.08 -13.15
CA ILE A 133 17.72 1.08 -12.41
C ILE A 133 16.56 1.85 -11.77
N ASN A 134 15.50 2.14 -12.55
CA ASN A 134 14.29 2.79 -12.04
C ASN A 134 13.65 1.98 -10.90
N GLY A 135 13.61 0.65 -11.04
CA GLY A 135 13.13 -0.26 -10.01
C GLY A 135 13.96 -0.18 -8.73
N MET A 136 15.29 -0.25 -8.83
CA MET A 136 16.19 -0.13 -7.68
C MET A 136 16.04 1.22 -6.96
N ILE A 137 15.92 2.32 -7.71
CA ILE A 137 15.70 3.65 -7.14
C ILE A 137 14.35 3.68 -6.41
N LEU A 138 13.27 3.14 -7.02
CA LEU A 138 11.94 3.12 -6.40
C LEU A 138 11.92 2.28 -5.11
N VAL A 139 12.57 1.11 -5.12
CA VAL A 139 12.77 0.28 -3.92
C VAL A 139 13.51 1.06 -2.85
N GLY A 140 14.61 1.73 -3.21
CA GLY A 140 15.39 2.56 -2.29
C GLY A 140 14.57 3.68 -1.65
N LEU A 141 13.78 4.40 -2.46
CA LEU A 141 12.87 5.45 -1.98
C LEU A 141 11.81 4.90 -1.03
N TRP A 142 11.23 3.74 -1.34
CA TRP A 142 10.26 3.08 -0.45
C TRP A 142 10.89 2.64 0.86
N MET A 143 12.07 2.02 0.83
CA MET A 143 12.78 1.61 2.03
C MET A 143 13.13 2.82 2.90
N PHE A 144 13.59 3.91 2.29
CA PHE A 144 13.83 5.18 2.99
C PHE A 144 12.54 5.70 3.64
N GLN A 145 11.44 5.81 2.89
CA GLN A 145 10.13 6.21 3.43
C GLN A 145 9.68 5.33 4.60
N TRP A 146 9.83 4.01 4.48
CA TRP A 146 9.45 3.04 5.51
C TRP A 146 10.19 3.26 6.83
N LEU A 147 11.44 3.70 6.80
CA LEU A 147 12.22 4.03 8.01
C LEU A 147 11.68 5.25 8.79
N PHE A 148 10.94 6.16 8.13
CA PHE A 148 10.33 7.33 8.79
C PHE A 148 8.89 7.10 9.24
N LEU A 149 8.27 5.97 8.88
CA LEU A 149 6.91 5.68 9.31
C LEU A 149 6.83 5.39 10.81
N ARG A 150 5.82 5.91 11.50
CA ARG A 150 5.59 5.67 12.93
C ARG A 150 5.21 4.21 13.22
N TYR A 151 4.46 3.57 12.33
CA TYR A 151 3.92 2.21 12.49
C TYR A 151 4.61 1.18 11.59
N LYS A 152 5.96 1.14 11.62
CA LYS A 152 6.83 0.33 10.73
C LYS A 152 6.43 -1.13 10.64
N SER A 153 6.18 -1.75 11.79
CA SER A 153 5.86 -3.18 11.88
C SER A 153 4.53 -3.50 11.17
N ILE A 154 3.50 -2.67 11.34
CA ILE A 154 2.19 -2.88 10.70
C ILE A 154 2.33 -2.78 9.18
N VAL A 155 2.99 -1.72 8.69
CA VAL A 155 3.19 -1.50 7.26
C VAL A 155 4.06 -2.59 6.64
N GLY A 156 5.14 -2.99 7.33
CA GLY A 156 6.02 -4.06 6.90
C GLY A 156 5.28 -5.40 6.78
N ARG A 157 4.45 -5.76 7.76
CA ARG A 157 3.62 -6.97 7.69
C ARG A 157 2.69 -6.97 6.49
N ARG A 158 2.06 -5.84 6.18
CA ARG A 158 1.18 -5.68 5.01
C ARG A 158 1.97 -5.85 3.71
N PHE A 159 3.13 -5.19 3.62
CA PHE A 159 4.01 -5.29 2.47
C PHE A 159 4.47 -6.72 2.22
N PHE A 160 5.02 -7.40 3.23
CA PHE A 160 5.50 -8.79 3.11
C PHE A 160 4.37 -9.78 2.78
N PHE A 161 3.17 -9.57 3.31
CA PHE A 161 2.03 -10.43 2.97
C PHE A 161 1.61 -10.28 1.49
N ILE A 162 1.47 -9.03 1.01
CA ILE A 162 1.05 -8.78 -0.37
C ILE A 162 2.12 -9.23 -1.37
N ILE A 163 3.40 -8.89 -1.15
CA ILE A 163 4.49 -9.34 -2.04
C ILE A 163 4.57 -10.87 -2.05
N GLY A 164 4.49 -11.54 -0.89
CA GLY A 164 4.52 -13.00 -0.82
C GLY A 164 3.38 -13.66 -1.60
N THR A 165 2.17 -13.09 -1.51
CA THR A 165 0.99 -13.59 -2.22
C THR A 165 1.12 -13.41 -3.75
N LEU A 166 1.66 -12.28 -4.20
CA LEU A 166 1.88 -12.03 -5.64
C LEU A 166 2.93 -12.99 -6.21
N TYR A 167 4.00 -13.26 -5.48
CA TYR A 167 5.03 -14.21 -5.90
C TYR A 167 4.56 -15.66 -5.79
N LEU A 168 3.66 -16.00 -4.86
CA LEU A 168 2.99 -17.30 -4.86
C LEU A 168 2.13 -17.48 -6.12
N TYR A 169 1.33 -16.47 -6.47
CA TYR A 169 0.53 -16.49 -7.69
C TYR A 169 1.42 -16.68 -8.92
N ARG A 170 2.54 -15.95 -8.99
CA ARG A 170 3.58 -16.10 -10.02
C ARG A 170 4.09 -17.54 -10.13
N CYS A 171 4.39 -18.19 -9.00
CA CYS A 171 4.84 -19.59 -8.99
C CYS A 171 3.79 -20.51 -9.65
N ILE A 172 2.52 -20.34 -9.29
CA ILE A 172 1.43 -21.16 -9.81
C ILE A 172 1.27 -20.93 -11.32
N THR A 173 1.20 -19.68 -11.76
CA THR A 173 0.94 -19.38 -13.17
C THR A 173 2.07 -19.80 -14.10
N MET A 174 3.33 -19.61 -13.68
CA MET A 174 4.51 -20.09 -14.41
C MET A 174 4.57 -21.62 -14.47
N TYR A 175 4.18 -22.30 -13.39
CA TYR A 175 4.19 -23.76 -13.35
C TYR A 175 3.11 -24.36 -14.27
N VAL A 176 1.91 -23.78 -14.26
CA VAL A 176 0.76 -24.24 -15.05
C VAL A 176 0.97 -23.94 -16.54
N THR A 177 1.48 -22.75 -16.87
CA THR A 177 1.62 -22.31 -18.27
C THR A 177 3.02 -21.78 -18.52
N THR A 178 3.77 -22.46 -19.38
CA THR A 178 5.11 -22.05 -19.81
C THR A 178 5.04 -21.42 -21.19
N LEU A 179 5.28 -20.12 -21.29
CA LEU A 179 5.30 -19.41 -22.57
C LEU A 179 6.68 -19.55 -23.24
N PRO A 180 6.73 -19.61 -24.59
CA PRO A 180 7.99 -19.55 -25.32
C PRO A 180 8.62 -18.16 -25.20
N VAL A 181 9.92 -18.10 -25.44
CA VAL A 181 10.72 -16.89 -25.30
C VAL A 181 10.21 -15.78 -26.24
N PRO A 182 10.02 -14.53 -25.76
CA PRO A 182 9.43 -13.43 -26.54
C PRO A 182 10.34 -12.91 -27.66
N GLY A 183 11.60 -13.35 -27.72
CA GLY A 183 12.50 -12.97 -28.81
C GLY A 183 13.66 -13.93 -29.06
N MET A 184 14.15 -13.92 -30.29
CA MET A 184 15.31 -14.72 -30.71
C MET A 184 16.62 -14.22 -30.07
N HIS A 185 16.65 -12.96 -29.61
CA HIS A 185 17.82 -12.30 -29.02
C HIS A 185 18.26 -12.85 -27.65
N PHE A 186 17.41 -13.61 -26.95
CA PHE A 186 17.77 -14.21 -25.66
C PHE A 186 18.81 -15.32 -25.79
N GLN A 187 19.88 -15.28 -25.01
CA GLN A 187 20.80 -16.42 -24.88
C GLN A 187 20.46 -17.19 -23.61
N CYS A 188 19.80 -18.34 -23.77
CA CYS A 188 19.40 -19.19 -22.65
C CYS A 188 20.60 -20.01 -22.16
N ALA A 189 20.72 -20.18 -20.85
CA ALA A 189 21.72 -21.04 -20.25
C ALA A 189 21.48 -22.50 -20.69
N PRO A 190 22.53 -23.33 -20.77
CA PRO A 190 22.36 -24.74 -21.11
C PRO A 190 21.47 -25.42 -20.07
N LYS A 191 20.65 -26.36 -20.52
CA LYS A 191 19.81 -27.21 -19.65
C LYS A 191 20.68 -28.16 -18.86
N LEU A 192 20.41 -28.27 -17.56
CA LEU A 192 21.16 -29.16 -16.67
C LEU A 192 20.37 -30.46 -16.54
N ASN A 193 20.56 -31.36 -17.49
CA ASN A 193 19.91 -32.67 -17.48
C ASN A 193 20.50 -33.55 -16.36
N GLY A 194 19.89 -33.51 -15.17
CA GLY A 194 20.18 -34.43 -14.06
C GLY A 194 21.22 -33.97 -13.03
N ASP A 195 21.97 -32.89 -13.28
CA ASP A 195 22.93 -32.37 -12.30
C ASP A 195 22.24 -31.51 -11.22
N SER A 196 21.93 -32.13 -10.08
CA SER A 196 21.29 -31.47 -8.95
C SER A 196 22.20 -30.42 -8.30
N GLN A 197 23.51 -30.62 -8.28
CA GLN A 197 24.46 -29.69 -7.65
C GLN A 197 24.53 -28.38 -8.44
N ALA A 198 24.66 -28.47 -9.76
CA ALA A 198 24.70 -27.29 -10.61
C ALA A 198 23.34 -26.55 -10.66
N LYS A 199 22.21 -27.25 -10.50
CA LYS A 199 20.88 -26.61 -10.32
C LYS A 199 20.81 -25.79 -9.04
N VAL A 200 21.27 -26.33 -7.92
CA VAL A 200 21.32 -25.61 -6.64
C VAL A 200 22.24 -24.39 -6.73
N GLN A 201 23.41 -24.52 -7.35
CA GLN A 201 24.32 -23.39 -7.55
C GLN A 201 23.67 -22.27 -8.38
N ARG A 202 22.88 -22.62 -9.41
CA ARG A 202 22.13 -21.65 -10.21
C ARG A 202 21.04 -20.95 -9.38
N ILE A 203 20.30 -21.69 -8.55
CA ILE A 203 19.30 -21.12 -7.63
C ILE A 203 19.96 -20.14 -6.66
N LEU A 204 21.08 -20.54 -6.03
CA LEU A 204 21.80 -19.68 -5.09
C LEU A 204 22.31 -18.40 -5.75
N ARG A 205 22.82 -18.47 -6.98
CA ARG A 205 23.21 -17.28 -7.77
C ARG A 205 22.02 -16.36 -8.02
N LEU A 206 20.86 -16.90 -8.40
CA LEU A 206 19.65 -16.11 -8.65
C LEU A 206 19.14 -15.43 -7.37
N ILE A 207 19.18 -16.15 -6.24
CA ILE A 207 18.84 -15.58 -4.92
C ILE A 207 19.82 -14.46 -4.56
N SER A 208 21.13 -14.67 -4.73
CA SER A 208 22.14 -13.64 -4.43
C SER A 208 22.06 -12.41 -5.32
N GLY A 209 21.59 -12.57 -6.57
CA GLY A 209 21.36 -11.47 -7.51
C GLY A 209 19.99 -10.80 -7.37
N GLY A 210 19.15 -11.24 -6.44
CA GLY A 210 17.82 -10.66 -6.20
C GLY A 210 16.86 -10.77 -7.39
N GLY A 211 17.15 -11.62 -8.37
CA GLY A 211 16.38 -11.69 -9.62
C GLY A 211 16.57 -10.50 -10.55
N LEU A 212 17.70 -9.79 -10.48
CA LEU A 212 18.06 -8.74 -11.43
C LEU A 212 18.97 -9.27 -12.54
N SER A 213 18.76 -8.79 -13.76
CA SER A 213 19.54 -9.11 -14.95
C SER A 213 20.87 -8.39 -15.01
N ILE A 214 20.97 -7.16 -14.49
CA ILE A 214 22.23 -6.42 -14.39
C ILE A 214 23.33 -7.16 -13.61
N THR A 215 22.96 -8.08 -12.71
CA THR A 215 23.91 -8.93 -11.96
C THR A 215 24.38 -10.15 -12.78
N GLY A 216 23.98 -10.26 -14.05
CA GLY A 216 24.33 -11.38 -14.93
C GLY A 216 23.63 -12.69 -14.58
N SER A 217 22.56 -12.63 -13.77
CA SER A 217 21.86 -13.81 -13.24
C SER A 217 20.67 -14.26 -14.09
N HIS A 218 20.15 -13.42 -14.98
CA HIS A 218 19.00 -13.69 -15.87
C HIS A 218 19.38 -14.39 -17.19
N ILE A 219 20.12 -15.49 -17.09
CA ILE A 219 20.39 -16.36 -18.25
C ILE A 219 19.33 -17.51 -18.31
N LEU A 220 18.35 -17.51 -17.40
CA LEU A 220 17.29 -18.50 -17.34
C LEU A 220 16.09 -18.06 -18.17
N CYS A 221 15.81 -18.81 -19.24
CA CYS A 221 14.60 -18.64 -20.04
C CYS A 221 13.43 -19.38 -19.40
N GLY A 222 12.26 -18.74 -19.27
CA GLY A 222 11.05 -19.35 -18.70
C GLY A 222 10.22 -18.43 -17.81
N ASP A 223 10.77 -17.28 -17.45
CA ASP A 223 10.10 -16.23 -16.70
C ASP A 223 9.37 -15.24 -17.63
N PHE A 224 8.38 -15.72 -18.39
CA PHE A 224 7.67 -14.89 -19.39
C PHE A 224 6.16 -14.77 -19.13
N LEU A 225 5.70 -15.31 -18.00
CA LEU A 225 4.31 -15.23 -17.56
C LEU A 225 4.28 -14.77 -16.11
N PHE A 226 3.57 -13.66 -15.87
CA PHE A 226 3.51 -12.89 -14.63
C PHE A 226 4.84 -12.19 -14.25
N SER A 227 5.10 -11.02 -14.84
CA SER A 227 6.35 -10.26 -14.75
C SER A 227 6.60 -9.73 -13.35
N GLY A 228 7.65 -10.24 -12.70
CA GLY A 228 8.08 -9.79 -11.38
C GLY A 228 8.50 -8.32 -11.35
N HIS A 229 9.14 -7.83 -12.41
CA HIS A 229 9.56 -6.43 -12.51
C HIS A 229 8.36 -5.48 -12.50
N THR A 230 7.32 -5.78 -13.29
CA THR A 230 6.07 -5.01 -13.29
C THR A 230 5.39 -5.09 -11.92
N VAL A 231 5.32 -6.27 -11.30
CA VAL A 231 4.76 -6.43 -9.95
C VAL A 231 5.48 -5.54 -8.94
N VAL A 232 6.82 -5.57 -8.92
CA VAL A 232 7.63 -4.79 -7.98
C VAL A 232 7.47 -3.28 -8.23
N LEU A 233 7.60 -2.82 -9.48
CA LEU A 233 7.45 -1.41 -9.85
C LEU A 233 6.08 -0.84 -9.50
N THR A 234 5.02 -1.61 -9.75
CA THR A 234 3.65 -1.18 -9.47
C THR A 234 3.34 -1.23 -7.98
N LEU A 235 3.70 -2.32 -7.29
CA LEU A 235 3.44 -2.50 -5.87
C LEU A 235 4.15 -1.43 -5.05
N ILE A 236 5.42 -1.17 -5.33
CA ILE A 236 6.20 -0.18 -4.58
C ILE A 236 5.63 1.21 -4.79
N TYR A 237 5.27 1.58 -6.02
CA TYR A 237 4.59 2.84 -6.27
C TYR A 237 3.28 2.97 -5.47
N LEU A 238 2.45 1.92 -5.44
CA LEU A 238 1.19 1.94 -4.67
C LEU A 238 1.44 2.11 -3.17
N PHE A 239 2.44 1.42 -2.61
CA PHE A 239 2.84 1.55 -1.21
C PHE A 239 3.40 2.94 -0.89
N ILE A 240 4.25 3.49 -1.75
CA ILE A 240 4.74 4.87 -1.64
C ILE A 240 3.55 5.83 -1.61
N LYS A 241 2.61 5.68 -2.53
CA LYS A 241 1.44 6.56 -2.64
C LYS A 241 0.54 6.51 -1.41
N GLU A 242 0.27 5.31 -0.90
CA GLU A 242 -0.65 5.09 0.23
C GLU A 242 -0.07 5.57 1.56
N TYR A 243 1.24 5.36 1.78
CA TYR A 243 1.89 5.63 3.07
C TYR A 243 2.71 6.95 3.08
N SER A 244 2.63 7.78 2.03
CA SER A 244 3.25 9.11 2.00
C SER A 244 2.19 10.23 2.10
N PRO A 245 2.49 11.38 2.76
CA PRO A 245 1.53 12.45 2.94
C PRO A 245 1.01 13.01 1.61
N ARG A 246 -0.29 13.33 1.56
CA ARG A 246 -0.96 13.83 0.34
C ARG A 246 -0.42 15.17 -0.18
N HIS A 247 0.21 15.98 0.68
CA HIS A 247 0.75 17.29 0.30
C HIS A 247 1.99 17.16 -0.62
N PHE A 248 2.71 16.04 -0.59
CA PHE A 248 3.90 15.82 -1.43
C PHE A 248 3.55 15.31 -2.84
N TRP A 249 2.65 16.00 -3.54
CA TRP A 249 2.17 15.56 -4.86
C TRP A 249 3.29 15.40 -5.91
N TRP A 250 4.31 16.26 -5.89
CA TRP A 250 5.47 16.15 -6.78
C TRP A 250 6.25 14.85 -6.60
N TYR A 251 6.42 14.39 -5.35
CA TYR A 251 7.09 13.12 -5.06
C TYR A 251 6.28 11.93 -5.61
N HIS A 252 4.96 11.96 -5.43
CA HIS A 252 4.06 10.96 -5.99
C HIS A 252 4.09 10.94 -7.52
N LEU A 253 4.17 12.12 -8.15
CA LEU A 253 4.27 12.25 -9.60
C LEU A 253 5.59 11.68 -10.14
N ILE A 254 6.72 12.01 -9.50
CA ILE A 254 8.03 11.47 -9.89
C ILE A 254 8.06 9.94 -9.75
N CYS A 255 7.58 9.41 -8.63
CA CYS A 255 7.50 7.96 -8.42
C CYS A 255 6.57 7.28 -9.43
N TRP A 256 5.46 7.93 -9.79
CA TRP A 256 4.54 7.43 -10.81
C TRP A 256 5.21 7.41 -12.19
N LEU A 257 5.88 8.50 -12.59
CA LEU A 257 6.60 8.58 -13.86
C LEU A 257 7.71 7.54 -13.94
N MET A 258 8.46 7.33 -12.86
CA MET A 258 9.53 6.33 -12.82
C MET A 258 9.00 4.90 -12.92
N SER A 259 7.88 4.60 -12.25
CA SER A 259 7.19 3.30 -12.35
C SER A 259 6.64 3.08 -13.77
N ALA A 260 5.94 4.07 -14.34
CA ALA A 260 5.40 4.02 -15.69
C ALA A 260 6.50 3.87 -16.75
N ALA A 261 7.58 4.66 -16.64
CA ALA A 261 8.74 4.57 -17.52
C ALA A 261 9.40 3.19 -17.42
N GLY A 262 9.57 2.63 -16.21
CA GLY A 262 10.08 1.27 -16.03
C GLY A 262 9.22 0.23 -16.76
N ILE A 263 7.89 0.29 -16.58
CA ILE A 263 6.96 -0.65 -17.24
C ILE A 263 7.03 -0.54 -18.77
N ILE A 264 7.07 0.68 -19.31
CA ILE A 264 7.21 0.91 -20.75
C ILE A 264 8.55 0.37 -21.24
N CYS A 265 9.64 0.63 -20.51
CA CYS A 265 10.96 0.12 -20.83
C CYS A 265 11.04 -1.41 -20.85
N ILE A 266 10.29 -2.12 -20.00
CA ILE A 266 10.16 -3.59 -20.06
C ILE A 266 9.59 -4.04 -21.40
N LEU A 267 8.50 -3.40 -21.84
CA LEU A 267 7.86 -3.73 -23.12
C LEU A 267 8.76 -3.42 -24.31
N VAL A 268 9.40 -2.24 -24.31
CA VAL A 268 10.29 -1.78 -25.38
C VAL A 268 11.56 -2.63 -25.48
N ALA A 269 12.00 -3.25 -24.39
CA ALA A 269 13.12 -4.19 -24.42
C ALA A 269 12.74 -5.58 -24.99
N HIS A 270 11.44 -5.83 -25.19
CA HIS A 270 10.87 -7.11 -25.64
C HIS A 270 11.21 -8.27 -24.69
N GLU A 271 11.33 -7.96 -23.40
CA GLU A 271 11.74 -8.94 -22.39
C GLU A 271 10.54 -9.71 -21.82
N HIS A 272 9.35 -9.10 -21.83
CA HIS A 272 8.08 -9.71 -21.44
C HIS A 272 7.01 -9.40 -22.49
N TYR A 273 6.07 -10.33 -22.68
CA TYR A 273 4.89 -10.10 -23.51
C TYR A 273 4.00 -8.99 -22.91
N THR A 274 3.27 -8.28 -23.76
CA THR A 274 2.34 -7.23 -23.36
C THR A 274 1.25 -7.76 -22.44
N VAL A 275 0.74 -8.96 -22.74
CA VAL A 275 -0.27 -9.63 -21.90
C VAL A 275 0.24 -9.89 -20.49
N ASP A 276 1.53 -10.20 -20.36
CA ASP A 276 2.15 -10.46 -19.07
C ASP A 276 2.14 -9.19 -18.21
N VAL A 277 2.59 -8.08 -18.77
CA VAL A 277 2.62 -6.77 -18.09
C VAL A 277 1.22 -6.32 -17.69
N ILE A 278 0.21 -6.51 -18.55
CA ILE A 278 -1.18 -6.15 -18.26
C ILE A 278 -1.74 -6.97 -17.08
N ILE A 279 -1.56 -8.30 -17.11
CA ILE A 279 -2.04 -9.19 -16.04
C ILE A 279 -1.33 -8.86 -14.72
N ALA A 280 -0.01 -8.68 -14.75
CA ALA A 280 0.77 -8.31 -13.58
C ALA A 280 0.29 -6.99 -12.96
N TYR A 281 0.06 -5.95 -13.77
CA TYR A 281 -0.48 -4.67 -13.32
C TYR A 281 -1.87 -4.82 -12.70
N TYR A 282 -2.78 -5.53 -13.38
CA TYR A 282 -4.16 -5.69 -12.94
C TYR A 282 -4.26 -6.45 -11.62
N ILE A 283 -3.58 -7.59 -11.50
CA ILE A 283 -3.64 -8.41 -10.28
C ILE A 283 -2.97 -7.69 -9.11
N THR A 284 -1.84 -7.03 -9.34
CA THR A 284 -1.13 -6.28 -8.29
C THR A 284 -1.98 -5.15 -7.73
N THR A 285 -2.59 -4.34 -8.61
CA THR A 285 -3.46 -3.24 -8.19
C THR A 285 -4.71 -3.76 -7.47
N ARG A 286 -5.39 -4.79 -8.01
CA ARG A 286 -6.59 -5.37 -7.38
C ARG A 286 -6.30 -5.97 -6.02
N LEU A 287 -5.25 -6.77 -5.89
CA LEU A 287 -4.87 -7.36 -4.62
C LEU A 287 -4.53 -6.28 -3.59
N PHE A 288 -3.81 -5.22 -4.00
CA PHE A 288 -3.49 -4.10 -3.12
C PHE A 288 -4.76 -3.43 -2.59
N TRP A 289 -5.70 -3.05 -3.46
CA TRP A 289 -6.93 -2.37 -3.06
C TRP A 289 -7.84 -3.26 -2.22
N TRP A 290 -8.08 -4.51 -2.63
CA TRP A 290 -8.88 -5.45 -1.85
C TRP A 290 -8.31 -5.67 -0.46
N TYR A 291 -7.00 -5.85 -0.36
CA TYR A 291 -6.34 -6.00 0.93
C TYR A 291 -6.55 -4.79 1.84
N HIS A 292 -6.35 -3.57 1.32
CA HIS A 292 -6.49 -2.35 2.11
C HIS A 292 -7.95 -2.07 2.48
N SER A 293 -8.91 -2.32 1.58
CA SER A 293 -10.33 -2.24 1.89
C SER A 293 -10.73 -3.17 3.04
N MET A 294 -10.39 -4.46 2.96
CA MET A 294 -10.68 -5.43 4.02
C MET A 294 -9.98 -5.10 5.35
N ALA A 295 -8.75 -4.58 5.28
CA ALA A 295 -8.01 -4.19 6.48
C ALA A 295 -8.60 -2.97 7.18
N ASN A 296 -9.26 -2.07 6.43
CA ASN A 296 -9.88 -0.86 6.96
C ASN A 296 -11.27 -1.15 7.56
N GLU A 297 -12.07 -2.03 6.96
CA GLU A 297 -13.39 -2.41 7.48
C GLU A 297 -13.31 -3.03 8.89
N LYS A 298 -12.31 -3.88 9.15
CA LYS A 298 -12.10 -4.51 10.46
C LYS A 298 -11.78 -3.52 11.59
N VAL A 299 -11.40 -2.28 11.26
CA VAL A 299 -11.21 -1.21 12.23
C VAL A 299 -12.54 -0.57 12.60
N SER A 300 -13.46 -0.40 11.65
CA SER A 300 -14.79 0.19 11.88
C SER A 300 -15.72 -0.74 12.66
N GLY A 301 -15.66 -2.06 12.40
CA GLY A 301 -16.48 -3.05 13.11
C GLY A 301 -16.09 -3.33 14.57
N LYS A 302 -15.06 -2.64 15.11
CA LYS A 302 -14.71 -2.68 16.55
C LYS A 302 -15.28 -1.50 17.35
N TYR A 303 -16.01 -0.60 16.68
CA TYR A 303 -16.64 0.59 17.27
C TYR A 303 -18.18 0.58 17.14
N VAL A 304 -18.76 -0.57 16.79
CA VAL A 304 -20.20 -0.86 16.85
C VAL A 304 -20.38 -1.97 17.88
#